data_AF-A0A521H679-F1
#
_entry.id   AF-A0A521H679-F1
#
_cell.length_a   1.000
_cell.length_b   1.000
_cell.length_c   1.000
_cell.angle_alpha   90.00
_cell.angle_beta   90.00
_cell.angle_gamma   90.00
#
_symmetry.space_group_name_H-M   'P 1'
#
loop_
_entity.id
_entity.type
_entity.pdbx_description
1 polymer ?
#
loop_
_entity_poly.entity_id
_entity_poly.type
_entity_poly.pdbx_seq_one_letter_code
_entity_poly.pdbx_strand_id
1 'polypeptide(L)'
;MAVCAGLFLILAAQEPLPDPVAVAWRPRDGAYAVLAEAGQRLCLFDAQLRPLGQRVLDRAFRDVAADASGWLLQDPSGAVAWLPSLEAAPLPFSASVGADLFPRGGAGARTGPAGRALLLEAEHGRLRLGLAGWEHAGELEWGPAWATLRVRAARVLGPSVEWRRNGGGARAARVRADRTDPLLQRASFAPLAAGDVLELRLRPPTLRYPDADWTPWLRFEVPAVEPGAARPVSVLPAEL
;
A
#
# COMPACT_ATOMS: atom_id res chain seq x y z
N MET A 1 -31.73 -11.05 -18.73
CA MET A 1 -31.33 -10.69 -17.36
C MET A 1 -30.82 -11.95 -16.66
N ALA A 2 -29.53 -12.23 -16.76
CA ALA A 2 -28.91 -13.26 -15.91
C ALA A 2 -28.49 -12.56 -14.62
N VAL A 3 -29.26 -12.75 -13.55
CA VAL A 3 -28.85 -12.34 -12.21
C VAL A 3 -27.68 -13.25 -11.84
N CYS A 4 -26.49 -12.67 -11.94
CA CYS A 4 -25.24 -13.36 -11.67
C CYS A 4 -25.13 -13.49 -10.14
N ALA A 5 -25.77 -14.51 -9.57
CA ALA A 5 -25.63 -14.90 -8.16
C ALA A 5 -24.31 -15.66 -8.03
N GLY A 6 -23.24 -14.94 -7.67
CA GLY A 6 -21.90 -15.51 -7.53
C GLY A 6 -21.51 -15.64 -6.07
N LEU A 7 -21.13 -16.85 -5.67
CA LEU A 7 -20.49 -17.14 -4.38
C LEU A 7 -19.16 -16.37 -4.30
N PHE A 8 -18.95 -15.61 -3.22
CA PHE A 8 -17.65 -15.01 -2.93
C PHE A 8 -16.76 -16.04 -2.22
N LEU A 9 -15.58 -16.29 -2.77
CA LEU A 9 -14.54 -17.04 -2.09
C LEU A 9 -13.59 -16.06 -1.40
N ILE A 10 -13.09 -16.38 -0.21
CA ILE A 10 -12.09 -15.54 0.46
C ILE A 10 -10.74 -15.75 -0.25
N LEU A 11 -10.08 -14.66 -0.62
CA LEU A 11 -8.70 -14.70 -1.14
C LEU A 11 -7.76 -15.13 -0.01
N ALA A 12 -6.85 -16.06 -0.26
CA ALA A 12 -5.81 -16.36 0.72
C ALA A 12 -4.99 -15.09 1.00
N ALA A 13 -4.82 -14.71 2.26
CA ALA A 13 -4.30 -13.39 2.66
C ALA A 13 -2.84 -13.11 2.24
N GLN A 14 -2.16 -14.06 1.60
CA GLN A 14 -0.70 -14.03 1.37
C GLN A 14 -0.28 -14.42 -0.06
N GLU A 15 -1.20 -14.80 -0.94
CA GLU A 15 -0.84 -15.15 -2.32
C GLU A 15 -0.77 -13.90 -3.20
N PRO A 16 0.24 -13.79 -4.09
CA PRO A 16 0.25 -12.74 -5.10
C PRO A 16 -1.01 -12.76 -5.96
N LEU A 17 -1.44 -11.58 -6.42
CA LEU A 17 -2.53 -11.47 -7.39
C LEU A 17 -2.09 -12.12 -8.71
N PRO A 18 -2.87 -13.07 -9.26
CA PRO A 18 -2.52 -13.71 -10.52
C PRO A 18 -2.83 -12.77 -11.70
N ASP A 19 -1.79 -12.27 -12.36
CA ASP A 19 -1.90 -11.40 -13.56
C ASP A 19 -2.89 -10.23 -13.38
N PRO A 20 -2.63 -9.29 -12.45
CA PRO A 20 -3.54 -8.18 -12.24
C PRO A 20 -3.38 -7.15 -13.36
N VAL A 21 -4.50 -6.82 -14.00
CA VAL A 21 -4.54 -5.98 -15.22
C VAL A 21 -5.16 -4.61 -14.98
N ALA A 22 -5.99 -4.47 -13.96
CA ALA A 22 -6.68 -3.21 -13.67
C ALA A 22 -7.02 -3.09 -12.19
N VAL A 23 -7.11 -1.85 -11.70
CA VAL A 23 -7.55 -1.55 -10.35
C VAL A 23 -8.48 -0.33 -10.31
N ALA A 24 -9.47 -0.38 -9.43
CA ALA A 24 -10.41 0.70 -9.13
C ALA A 24 -10.59 0.86 -7.62
N TRP A 25 -10.91 2.08 -7.18
CA TRP A 25 -11.19 2.43 -5.79
C TRP A 25 -12.65 2.91 -5.65
N ARG A 26 -13.31 2.56 -4.53
CA ARG A 26 -14.67 2.99 -4.18
C ARG A 26 -14.63 4.10 -3.13
N PRO A 27 -15.00 5.34 -3.48
CA PRO A 27 -15.00 6.45 -2.53
C PRO A 27 -15.93 6.26 -1.33
N ARG A 28 -17.05 5.56 -1.51
CA ARG A 28 -18.11 5.43 -0.50
C ARG A 28 -17.68 4.72 0.79
N ASP A 29 -16.87 3.67 0.67
CA ASP A 29 -16.43 2.86 1.83
C ASP A 29 -14.94 2.49 1.77
N GLY A 30 -14.20 3.04 0.82
CA GLY A 30 -12.76 2.89 0.74
C GLY A 30 -12.28 1.57 0.12
N ALA A 31 -13.17 0.69 -0.33
CA ALA A 31 -12.78 -0.59 -0.90
C ALA A 31 -12.04 -0.47 -2.24
N TYR A 32 -11.20 -1.46 -2.56
CA TYR A 32 -10.53 -1.60 -3.85
C TYR A 32 -11.02 -2.84 -4.59
N ALA A 33 -11.07 -2.74 -5.91
CA ALA A 33 -11.36 -3.84 -6.81
C ALA A 33 -10.19 -3.99 -7.78
N VAL A 34 -9.66 -5.20 -7.89
CA VAL A 34 -8.60 -5.56 -8.83
C VAL A 34 -9.15 -6.57 -9.82
N LEU A 35 -8.96 -6.31 -11.11
CA LEU A 35 -9.21 -7.26 -12.17
C LEU A 35 -7.93 -8.05 -12.43
N ALA A 36 -8.05 -9.37 -12.45
CA ALA A 36 -6.95 -10.33 -12.50
C ALA A 36 -7.25 -11.44 -13.53
N GLU A 37 -6.25 -12.28 -13.82
CA GLU A 37 -6.34 -13.42 -14.74
C GLU A 37 -6.91 -13.04 -16.11
N ALA A 38 -6.27 -12.08 -16.79
CA ALA A 38 -6.73 -11.57 -18.09
C ALA A 38 -8.21 -11.09 -18.12
N GLY A 39 -8.75 -10.63 -16.98
CA GLY A 39 -10.13 -10.16 -16.89
C GLY A 39 -11.13 -11.16 -16.34
N GLN A 40 -10.70 -12.38 -16.02
CA GLN A 40 -11.61 -13.46 -15.61
C GLN A 40 -11.91 -13.44 -14.11
N ARG A 41 -11.17 -12.66 -13.32
CA ARG A 41 -11.30 -12.65 -11.87
C ARG A 41 -11.35 -11.24 -11.31
N LEU A 42 -12.33 -11.00 -10.44
CA LEU A 42 -12.43 -9.78 -9.65
C LEU A 42 -12.02 -10.08 -8.20
N CYS A 43 -11.00 -9.40 -7.71
CA CYS A 43 -10.54 -9.47 -6.33
C CYS A 43 -10.92 -8.18 -5.60
N LEU A 44 -11.51 -8.29 -4.41
CA LEU A 44 -11.96 -7.17 -3.59
C LEU A 44 -11.10 -7.05 -2.33
N PHE A 45 -10.79 -5.81 -1.97
CA PHE A 45 -10.01 -5.45 -0.78
C PHE A 45 -10.68 -4.30 -0.02
N ASP A 46 -10.45 -4.24 1.29
CA ASP A 46 -10.86 -3.08 2.09
C ASP A 46 -9.86 -1.91 1.95
N ALA A 47 -10.15 -0.78 2.61
CA ALA A 47 -9.28 0.40 2.63
C ALA A 47 -7.87 0.15 3.20
N GLN A 48 -7.65 -1.01 3.84
CA GLN A 48 -6.38 -1.45 4.42
C GLN A 48 -5.70 -2.54 3.57
N LEU A 49 -6.17 -2.76 2.34
CA LEU A 49 -5.72 -3.82 1.43
C LEU A 49 -5.90 -5.25 1.99
N ARG A 50 -6.82 -5.44 2.94
CA ARG A 50 -7.19 -6.78 3.42
C ARG A 50 -8.19 -7.40 2.44
N PRO A 51 -8.00 -8.65 2.01
CA PRO A 51 -8.94 -9.27 1.08
C PRO A 51 -10.34 -9.41 1.68
N LEU A 52 -11.33 -8.97 0.92
CA LEU A 52 -12.76 -9.12 1.24
C LEU A 52 -13.36 -10.34 0.53
N GLY A 53 -12.84 -10.67 -0.65
CA GLY A 53 -13.28 -11.83 -1.41
C GLY A 53 -12.89 -11.73 -2.88
N GLN A 54 -13.14 -12.80 -3.62
CA GLN A 54 -12.96 -12.87 -5.06
C GLN A 54 -14.18 -13.47 -5.73
N ARG A 55 -14.31 -13.15 -7.01
CA ARG A 55 -15.37 -13.63 -7.88
C ARG A 55 -14.82 -13.92 -9.27
N VAL A 56 -15.15 -15.08 -9.81
CA VAL A 56 -14.93 -15.40 -11.22
C VAL A 56 -15.99 -14.67 -12.05
N LEU A 57 -15.53 -13.92 -13.04
CA LEU A 57 -16.38 -13.24 -14.01
C LEU A 57 -16.60 -14.15 -15.20
N ASP A 58 -17.83 -14.22 -15.68
CA ASP A 58 -18.11 -14.84 -16.97
C ASP A 58 -17.38 -14.06 -18.07
N ARG A 59 -16.95 -14.74 -19.15
CA ARG A 59 -16.11 -14.23 -20.27
C ARG A 59 -16.55 -12.92 -20.92
N ALA A 60 -17.74 -12.43 -20.58
CA ALA A 60 -18.25 -11.16 -21.03
C ALA A 60 -17.51 -9.98 -20.39
N PHE A 61 -17.15 -9.92 -19.11
CA PHE A 61 -16.70 -8.62 -18.54
C PHE A 61 -15.20 -8.35 -18.74
N ARG A 62 -14.83 -7.12 -19.17
CA ARG A 62 -13.42 -6.74 -19.44
C ARG A 62 -12.96 -5.45 -18.76
N ASP A 63 -13.84 -4.48 -18.55
CA ASP A 63 -13.45 -3.17 -18.04
C ASP A 63 -14.13 -2.87 -16.71
N VAL A 64 -13.45 -2.21 -15.77
CA VAL A 64 -13.97 -1.83 -14.45
C VAL A 64 -13.89 -0.32 -14.27
N ALA A 65 -14.97 0.43 -14.43
CA ALA A 65 -14.99 1.86 -14.13
C ALA A 65 -15.50 2.10 -12.69
N ALA A 66 -14.89 3.06 -11.99
CA ALA A 66 -15.49 3.64 -10.79
C ALA A 66 -16.16 4.95 -11.18
N ASP A 67 -17.44 5.11 -10.82
CA ASP A 67 -18.15 6.38 -10.92
C ASP A 67 -18.56 6.87 -9.52
N ALA A 68 -19.33 7.96 -9.47
CA ALA A 68 -19.79 8.54 -8.21
C ALA A 68 -20.77 7.62 -7.43
N SER A 69 -21.35 6.61 -8.09
CA SER A 69 -22.41 5.74 -7.57
C SER A 69 -21.95 4.31 -7.24
N GLY A 70 -20.93 3.78 -7.90
CA GLY A 70 -20.46 2.41 -7.71
C GLY A 70 -19.41 1.95 -8.73
N TRP A 71 -19.26 0.63 -8.86
CA TRP A 71 -18.39 0.03 -9.87
C TRP A 71 -19.21 -0.48 -11.05
N LEU A 72 -18.76 -0.16 -12.24
CA LEU A 72 -19.33 -0.61 -13.51
C LEU A 72 -18.37 -1.62 -14.12
N LEU A 73 -18.84 -2.86 -14.32
CA LEU A 73 -18.19 -3.82 -15.18
C LEU A 73 -18.78 -3.71 -16.58
N GLN A 74 -17.97 -3.53 -17.61
CA GLN A 74 -18.45 -3.49 -18.99
C GLN A 74 -17.95 -4.70 -19.78
N ASP A 75 -18.82 -5.28 -20.61
CA ASP A 75 -18.49 -6.36 -21.54
C ASP A 75 -18.10 -5.86 -22.96
N PRO A 76 -17.47 -6.67 -23.84
CA PRO A 76 -17.14 -6.32 -25.22
C PRO A 76 -18.32 -5.89 -26.09
N SER A 77 -19.55 -6.25 -25.72
CA SER A 77 -20.76 -5.82 -26.42
C SER A 77 -21.27 -4.46 -25.92
N GLY A 78 -20.62 -3.90 -24.89
CA GLY A 78 -20.96 -2.65 -24.25
C GLY A 78 -21.97 -2.81 -23.11
N ALA A 79 -22.39 -4.02 -22.75
CA ALA A 79 -23.31 -4.25 -21.65
C ALA A 79 -22.61 -4.00 -20.31
N VAL A 80 -23.32 -3.34 -19.40
CA VAL A 80 -22.78 -2.93 -18.12
C VAL A 80 -23.44 -3.73 -17.00
N ALA A 81 -22.64 -4.39 -16.18
CA ALA A 81 -23.06 -4.96 -14.91
C ALA A 81 -22.65 -4.01 -13.78
N TRP A 82 -23.64 -3.54 -13.03
CA TRP A 82 -23.39 -2.85 -11.78
C TRP A 82 -22.98 -3.89 -10.74
N LEU A 83 -21.90 -3.63 -10.00
CA LEU A 83 -21.61 -4.37 -8.78
C LEU A 83 -22.20 -3.56 -7.62
N PRO A 84 -23.49 -3.76 -7.27
CA PRO A 84 -24.00 -3.21 -6.03
C PRO A 84 -23.11 -3.70 -4.91
N SER A 85 -22.79 -2.77 -4.02
CA SER A 85 -22.33 -3.04 -2.67
C SER A 85 -22.79 -4.41 -2.19
N LEU A 86 -21.87 -5.19 -1.61
CA LEU A 86 -22.16 -6.44 -0.88
C LEU A 86 -23.26 -6.27 0.19
N GLU A 87 -23.71 -5.05 0.46
CA GLU A 87 -24.90 -4.76 1.23
C GLU A 87 -25.81 -3.75 0.50
N ALA A 88 -27.04 -4.18 0.19
CA ALA A 88 -28.24 -3.41 -0.17
C ALA A 88 -28.42 -2.87 -1.61
N ALA A 89 -29.59 -3.21 -2.18
CA ALA A 89 -30.21 -2.59 -3.37
C ALA A 89 -31.19 -1.45 -2.96
N PRO A 90 -31.85 -0.66 -3.86
CA PRO A 90 -31.70 -0.55 -5.32
C PRO A 90 -31.77 0.92 -5.92
N LEU A 91 -31.55 1.03 -7.27
CA LEU A 91 -32.06 2.04 -8.27
C LEU A 91 -31.43 3.47 -8.40
N PRO A 92 -31.71 4.31 -9.44
CA PRO A 92 -32.00 4.14 -10.89
C PRO A 92 -31.47 5.30 -11.83
N PHE A 93 -30.40 5.18 -12.62
CA PHE A 93 -30.23 5.94 -13.90
C PHE A 93 -28.92 5.57 -14.62
N SER A 94 -28.89 5.81 -15.95
CA SER A 94 -27.71 5.64 -16.80
C SER A 94 -26.70 6.77 -16.60
N ALA A 95 -25.45 6.41 -16.32
CA ALA A 95 -24.29 7.26 -16.54
C ALA A 95 -23.31 6.50 -17.45
N SER A 96 -23.07 7.05 -18.62
CA SER A 96 -21.99 6.65 -19.51
C SER A 96 -20.69 7.30 -19.02
N VAL A 97 -19.72 6.49 -18.61
CA VAL A 97 -18.34 6.95 -18.32
C VAL A 97 -17.45 6.52 -19.48
N GLY A 98 -16.79 7.52 -20.08
CA GLY A 98 -16.02 7.41 -21.30
C GLY A 98 -14.81 6.47 -21.21
N ALA A 99 -14.42 5.99 -22.39
CA ALA A 99 -13.43 4.96 -22.68
C ALA A 99 -11.96 5.30 -22.33
N ASP A 100 -11.69 6.30 -21.48
CA ASP A 100 -10.33 6.79 -21.22
C ASP A 100 -9.77 6.39 -19.85
N LEU A 101 -10.44 5.50 -19.12
CA LEU A 101 -9.99 5.17 -17.76
C LEU A 101 -8.90 4.11 -17.68
N PHE A 102 -8.46 3.46 -18.77
CA PHE A 102 -7.35 2.51 -18.70
C PHE A 102 -6.46 2.59 -19.94
N PRO A 103 -5.20 3.07 -19.84
CA PRO A 103 -4.22 2.62 -20.79
C PRO A 103 -4.07 1.10 -20.59
N ARG A 104 -4.52 0.32 -21.57
CA ARG A 104 -4.08 -1.08 -21.71
C ARG A 104 -2.56 -1.04 -21.83
N GLY A 105 -1.87 -1.41 -20.76
CA GLY A 105 -0.42 -1.33 -20.66
C GLY A 105 0.03 -0.12 -19.85
N GLY A 106 0.35 -0.36 -18.58
CA GLY A 106 1.06 0.61 -17.75
C GLY A 106 0.73 0.44 -16.27
N ALA A 107 1.75 0.29 -15.44
CA ALA A 107 1.66 0.48 -14.00
C ALA A 107 1.10 1.88 -13.72
N GLY A 108 -0.22 2.00 -13.57
CA GLY A 108 -0.92 3.28 -13.46
C GLY A 108 -1.26 3.59 -12.00
N ALA A 109 -0.71 4.68 -11.47
CA ALA A 109 -1.10 5.22 -10.17
C ALA A 109 -2.53 5.79 -10.24
N ARG A 110 -3.42 5.36 -9.36
CA ARG A 110 -4.75 5.99 -9.16
C ARG A 110 -4.82 6.73 -7.85
N THR A 111 -5.64 7.76 -7.76
CA THR A 111 -5.93 8.40 -6.46
C THR A 111 -6.78 7.45 -5.61
N GLY A 112 -6.23 7.02 -4.49
CA GLY A 112 -6.89 6.32 -3.40
C GLY A 112 -7.34 7.29 -2.29
N PRO A 113 -7.83 6.74 -1.16
CA PRO A 113 -8.36 7.53 -0.05
C PRO A 113 -7.30 8.45 0.54
N ALA A 114 -7.75 9.60 1.05
CA ALA A 114 -6.90 10.64 1.63
C ALA A 114 -5.77 11.16 0.69
N GLY A 115 -5.97 11.05 -0.63
CA GLY A 115 -5.01 11.53 -1.63
C GLY A 115 -3.79 10.61 -1.84
N ARG A 116 -3.82 9.38 -1.33
CA ARG A 116 -2.76 8.39 -1.57
C ARG A 116 -2.77 7.93 -3.01
N ALA A 117 -1.62 7.53 -3.56
CA ALA A 117 -1.59 6.81 -4.83
C ALA A 117 -1.81 5.31 -4.59
N LEU A 118 -2.77 4.69 -5.27
CA LEU A 118 -2.90 3.25 -5.40
C LEU A 118 -2.05 2.78 -6.58
N LEU A 119 -1.12 1.88 -6.32
CA LEU A 119 -0.11 1.40 -7.24
C LEU A 119 -0.31 -0.09 -7.47
N LEU A 120 -0.47 -0.46 -8.74
CA LEU A 120 -0.54 -1.85 -9.19
C LEU A 120 0.81 -2.25 -9.79
N GLU A 121 1.50 -3.18 -9.14
CA GLU A 121 2.78 -3.73 -9.57
C GLU A 121 2.50 -5.08 -10.24
N ALA A 122 2.05 -5.03 -11.50
CA ALA A 122 1.52 -6.19 -12.21
C ALA A 122 2.53 -7.35 -12.32
N GLU A 123 3.79 -7.04 -12.60
CA GLU A 123 4.89 -8.02 -12.71
C GLU A 123 5.08 -8.85 -11.44
N HIS A 124 4.74 -8.29 -10.27
CA HIS A 124 4.93 -8.92 -8.97
C HIS A 124 3.60 -9.40 -8.36
N GLY A 125 2.47 -9.18 -9.04
CA GLY A 125 1.16 -9.48 -8.48
C GLY A 125 0.85 -8.70 -7.21
N ARG A 126 1.34 -7.46 -7.09
CA ARG A 126 1.25 -6.65 -5.85
C ARG A 126 0.35 -5.44 -6.01
N LEU A 127 -0.33 -5.11 -4.93
CA LEU A 127 -1.09 -3.88 -4.77
C LEU A 127 -0.49 -3.08 -3.61
N ARG A 128 -0.27 -1.78 -3.80
CA ARG A 128 0.33 -0.92 -2.78
C ARG A 128 -0.38 0.42 -2.70
N LEU A 129 -0.54 0.92 -1.48
CA LEU A 129 -0.90 2.33 -1.25
C LEU A 129 0.37 3.12 -0.95
N GLY A 130 0.64 4.11 -1.78
CA GLY A 130 1.64 5.14 -1.53
C GLY A 130 1.32 5.96 -0.29
N LEU A 131 2.32 6.76 0.10
CA LEU A 131 2.18 7.72 1.18
C LEU A 131 1.24 8.85 0.77
N ALA A 132 0.41 9.33 1.70
CA ALA A 132 -0.30 10.59 1.52
C ALA A 132 0.71 11.76 1.55
N GLY A 133 0.35 12.93 1.01
CA GLY A 133 1.26 14.08 0.95
C GLY A 133 1.75 14.62 2.30
N TRP A 134 1.11 14.23 3.41
CA TRP A 134 1.49 14.57 4.77
C TRP A 134 2.28 13.45 5.49
N GLU A 135 2.38 12.26 4.88
CA GLU A 135 3.15 11.13 5.40
C GLU A 135 4.60 11.19 4.90
N HIS A 136 5.52 10.65 5.70
CA HIS A 136 6.94 10.61 5.42
C HIS A 136 7.48 9.19 5.63
N ALA A 137 8.13 8.63 4.60
CA ALA A 137 8.66 7.25 4.58
C ALA A 137 9.65 6.99 5.72
N GLY A 138 10.39 8.02 6.10
CA GLY A 138 11.21 8.04 7.28
C GLY A 138 12.48 8.85 7.10
N GLU A 139 13.04 9.28 8.22
CA GLU A 139 14.30 10.00 8.29
C GLU A 139 15.13 9.46 9.46
N LEU A 140 16.45 9.33 9.26
CA LEU A 140 17.42 9.10 10.31
C LEU A 140 18.07 10.43 10.68
N GLU A 141 17.80 10.90 11.89
CA GLU A 141 18.54 12.00 12.50
C GLU A 141 19.77 11.43 13.23
N TRP A 142 20.95 11.96 12.92
CA TRP A 142 22.21 11.49 13.50
C TRP A 142 22.71 12.42 14.60
N GLY A 143 23.26 11.83 15.66
CA GLY A 143 23.98 12.57 16.69
C GLY A 143 25.25 11.84 17.16
N PRO A 144 25.95 12.39 18.16
CA PRO A 144 27.21 11.82 18.63
C PRO A 144 26.97 10.42 19.21
N ALA A 145 27.39 9.40 18.45
CA ALA A 145 27.24 7.98 18.76
C ALA A 145 25.79 7.43 18.84
N TRP A 146 24.82 8.11 18.25
CA TRP A 146 23.44 7.64 18.19
C TRP A 146 22.74 8.05 16.88
N ALA A 147 21.66 7.35 16.56
CA ALA A 147 20.74 7.74 15.49
C ALA A 147 19.29 7.58 15.96
N THR A 148 18.36 8.38 15.43
CA THR A 148 16.92 8.23 15.68
C THR A 148 16.18 8.17 14.37
N LEU A 149 15.49 7.06 14.13
CA LEU A 149 14.51 6.93 13.06
C LEU A 149 13.26 7.71 13.44
N ARG A 150 12.74 8.49 12.50
CA ARG A 150 11.49 9.26 12.59
C ARG A 150 10.64 8.92 11.38
N VAL A 151 9.44 8.38 11.59
CA VAL A 151 8.50 8.07 10.51
C VAL A 151 7.15 8.68 10.87
N ARG A 152 6.54 9.40 9.94
CA ARG A 152 5.19 9.95 10.14
C ARG A 152 4.23 9.26 9.19
N ALA A 153 3.41 8.35 9.70
CA ALA A 153 2.51 7.54 8.88
C ALA A 153 1.25 7.16 9.66
N ALA A 154 0.13 6.96 8.96
CA ALA A 154 -1.09 6.41 9.54
C ALA A 154 -0.91 4.96 9.99
N ARG A 155 -0.05 4.19 9.29
CA ARG A 155 0.24 2.79 9.63
C ARG A 155 1.29 2.75 10.74
N VAL A 156 1.01 1.95 11.76
CA VAL A 156 1.94 1.68 12.86
C VAL A 156 3.07 0.78 12.35
N LEU A 157 4.33 1.13 12.60
CA LEU A 157 5.53 0.37 12.22
C LEU A 157 5.73 -0.94 13.00
N GLY A 158 4.71 -1.39 13.74
CA GLY A 158 4.83 -2.42 14.76
C GLY A 158 5.57 -1.94 16.02
N PRO A 159 5.82 -2.83 17.00
CA PRO A 159 6.36 -2.47 18.30
C PRO A 159 7.87 -2.15 18.29
N SER A 160 8.60 -2.57 17.24
CA SER A 160 10.05 -2.43 17.16
C SER A 160 10.57 -2.36 15.73
N VAL A 161 11.72 -1.70 15.57
CA VAL A 161 12.57 -1.73 14.38
C VAL A 161 13.73 -2.67 14.64
N GLU A 162 14.03 -3.54 13.69
CA GLU A 162 15.24 -4.36 13.77
C GLU A 162 16.42 -3.60 13.18
N TRP A 163 17.56 -3.68 13.86
CA TRP A 163 18.79 -3.03 13.42
C TRP A 163 20.01 -3.86 13.77
N ARG A 164 21.09 -3.66 13.01
CA ARG A 164 22.40 -4.24 13.29
C ARG A 164 23.50 -3.30 12.83
N ARG A 165 24.72 -3.57 13.28
CA ARG A 165 25.90 -2.77 12.99
C ARG A 165 26.94 -3.65 12.33
N ASN A 166 27.48 -3.22 11.19
CA ASN A 166 28.53 -3.92 10.43
C ASN A 166 28.19 -5.40 10.17
N GLY A 167 26.93 -5.72 9.85
CA GLY A 167 26.49 -7.10 9.64
C GLY A 167 26.43 -7.99 10.88
N GLY A 168 26.63 -7.43 12.09
CA GLY A 168 26.59 -8.17 13.35
C GLY A 168 25.20 -8.65 13.77
N GLY A 169 25.07 -9.09 15.02
CA GLY A 169 23.80 -9.60 15.57
C GLY A 169 22.67 -8.55 15.52
N ALA A 170 21.48 -8.99 15.09
CA ALA A 170 20.29 -8.14 15.06
C ALA A 170 19.82 -7.78 16.47
N ARG A 171 19.37 -6.54 16.62
CA ARG A 171 18.85 -5.94 17.84
C ARG A 171 17.49 -5.31 17.52
N ALA A 172 16.63 -5.19 18.53
CA ALA A 172 15.35 -4.52 18.40
C ALA A 172 15.40 -3.15 19.10
N ALA A 173 15.02 -2.10 18.39
CA ALA A 173 14.76 -0.78 18.95
C ALA A 173 13.26 -0.58 19.08
N ARG A 174 12.77 -0.26 20.29
CA ARG A 174 11.34 -0.08 20.53
C ARG A 174 10.82 1.18 19.81
N VAL A 175 9.71 1.02 19.10
CA VAL A 175 8.99 2.14 18.49
C VAL A 175 8.13 2.83 19.54
N ARG A 176 8.18 4.17 19.54
CA ARG A 176 7.36 5.03 20.40
C ARG A 176 6.70 6.11 19.57
N ALA A 177 5.41 6.34 19.78
CA ALA A 177 4.74 7.53 19.25
C ALA A 177 5.25 8.78 19.97
N ASP A 178 5.36 9.89 19.25
CA ASP A 178 5.59 11.20 19.83
C ASP A 178 4.33 11.64 20.61
N ARG A 179 4.53 12.32 21.73
CA ARG A 179 3.42 12.74 22.60
C ARG A 179 2.57 13.86 21.99
N THR A 180 3.19 14.69 21.16
CA THR A 180 2.57 15.85 20.51
C THR A 180 2.10 15.55 19.09
N ASP A 181 2.67 14.52 18.46
CA ASP A 181 2.24 13.99 17.17
C ASP A 181 2.13 12.46 17.23
N PRO A 182 0.93 11.92 17.51
CA PRO A 182 0.71 10.48 17.58
C PRO A 182 1.02 9.72 16.29
N LEU A 183 1.06 10.40 15.14
CA LEU A 183 1.40 9.81 13.85
C LEU A 183 2.92 9.74 13.63
N LEU A 184 3.69 10.54 14.38
CA LEU A 184 5.14 10.50 14.38
C LEU A 184 5.64 9.39 15.30
N GLN A 185 6.25 8.37 14.71
CA GLN A 185 6.83 7.22 15.38
C GLN A 185 8.36 7.33 15.38
N ARG A 186 8.98 6.98 16.51
CA ARG A 186 10.43 7.09 16.72
C ARG A 186 11.03 5.81 17.26
N ALA A 187 12.25 5.50 16.81
CA ALA A 187 13.10 4.46 17.36
C ALA A 187 14.55 4.95 17.41
N SER A 188 15.24 4.74 18.52
CA SER A 188 16.62 5.22 18.70
C SER A 188 17.61 4.05 18.73
N PHE A 189 18.79 4.30 18.18
CA PHE A 189 19.87 3.33 18.00
C PHE A 189 21.14 3.87 18.65
N ALA A 190 21.71 3.10 19.57
CA ALA A 190 22.97 3.41 20.24
C ALA A 190 23.58 2.14 20.84
N PRO A 191 24.91 2.09 21.06
CA PRO A 191 25.90 3.06 20.58
C PRO A 191 26.26 2.83 19.10
N LEU A 192 26.66 3.89 18.40
CA LEU A 192 27.18 3.87 17.03
C LEU A 192 28.56 4.57 16.98
N ALA A 193 29.46 4.17 16.10
CA ALA A 193 30.71 4.89 15.84
C ALA A 193 30.72 5.44 14.41
N ALA A 194 31.38 6.57 14.20
CA ALA A 194 31.56 7.12 12.86
C ALA A 194 32.29 6.11 11.95
N GLY A 195 31.84 5.97 10.71
CA GLY A 195 32.33 4.97 9.76
C GLY A 195 31.74 3.56 9.95
N ASP A 196 30.94 3.31 10.99
CA ASP A 196 30.13 2.10 11.07
C ASP A 196 29.07 2.10 9.96
N VAL A 197 28.58 0.91 9.61
CA VAL A 197 27.37 0.71 8.81
C VAL A 197 26.22 0.35 9.74
N LEU A 198 25.23 1.23 9.82
CA LEU A 198 23.93 0.94 10.42
C LEU A 198 23.05 0.26 9.35
N GLU A 199 22.59 -0.94 9.65
CA GLU A 199 21.57 -1.61 8.86
C GLU A 199 20.28 -1.67 9.67
N LEU A 200 19.14 -1.36 9.06
CA LEU A 200 17.85 -1.47 9.72
C LEU A 200 16.76 -1.98 8.78
N ARG A 201 15.73 -2.61 9.36
CA ARG A 201 14.48 -2.96 8.68
C ARG A 201 13.30 -2.72 9.61
N LEU A 202 12.18 -2.33 9.03
CA LEU A 202 10.96 -1.97 9.74
C LEU A 202 9.76 -2.66 9.09
N ARG A 203 8.61 -2.67 9.77
CA ARG A 203 7.35 -2.97 9.09
C ARG A 203 7.07 -1.84 8.09
N PRO A 204 6.65 -2.10 6.85
CA PRO A 204 6.40 -1.05 5.87
C PRO A 204 5.41 0.01 6.39
N PRO A 205 5.70 1.32 6.24
CA PRO A 205 4.73 2.38 6.55
C PRO A 205 3.58 2.44 5.55
N THR A 206 3.76 1.83 4.37
CA THR A 206 2.74 1.70 3.32
C THR A 206 1.92 0.44 3.52
N LEU A 207 0.67 0.43 3.04
CA LEU A 207 -0.16 -0.77 2.97
C LEU A 207 0.17 -1.53 1.68
N ARG A 208 0.31 -2.85 1.76
CA ARG A 208 0.71 -3.72 0.65
C ARG A 208 -0.09 -5.00 0.67
N TYR A 209 -0.43 -5.54 -0.51
CA TYR A 209 -0.95 -6.88 -0.69
C TYR A 209 -0.09 -7.64 -1.73
N PRO A 210 0.34 -8.88 -1.44
CA PRO A 210 0.33 -9.50 -0.12
C PRO A 210 1.13 -8.67 0.90
N ASP A 211 0.78 -8.82 2.17
CA ASP A 211 1.37 -8.02 3.24
C ASP A 211 2.86 -8.36 3.38
N ALA A 212 3.71 -7.33 3.35
CA ALA A 212 5.14 -7.52 3.58
C ALA A 212 5.43 -7.39 5.08
N ASP A 213 5.97 -8.45 5.68
CA ASP A 213 6.27 -8.45 7.10
C ASP A 213 7.41 -7.48 7.46
N TRP A 214 8.41 -7.33 6.61
CA TRP A 214 9.53 -6.45 6.84
C TRP A 214 9.99 -5.80 5.54
N THR A 215 10.48 -4.57 5.62
CA THR A 215 11.27 -3.99 4.55
C THR A 215 12.56 -4.79 4.34
N PRO A 216 13.17 -4.72 3.16
CA PRO A 216 14.58 -5.11 3.01
C PRO A 216 15.47 -4.37 4.02
N TRP A 217 16.66 -4.93 4.28
CA TRP A 217 17.67 -4.25 5.08
C TRP A 217 18.16 -2.99 4.36
N LEU A 218 17.87 -1.84 4.95
CA LEU A 218 18.37 -0.54 4.52
C LEU A 218 19.75 -0.33 5.14
N ARG A 219 20.69 0.24 4.39
CA ARG A 219 22.09 0.41 4.81
C ARG A 219 22.45 1.89 4.82
N PHE A 220 23.05 2.34 5.91
CA PHE A 220 23.48 3.72 6.11
C PHE A 220 24.89 3.75 6.69
N GLU A 221 25.74 4.59 6.14
CA GLU A 221 27.03 4.90 6.75
C GLU A 221 26.81 5.90 7.89
N VAL A 222 27.38 5.63 9.06
CA VAL A 222 27.27 6.49 10.24
C VAL A 222 28.21 7.68 10.07
N PRO A 223 27.70 8.92 9.93
CA PRO A 223 28.54 10.09 9.77
C PRO A 223 29.28 10.44 11.06
N ALA A 224 30.40 11.16 10.94
CA ALA A 224 31.00 11.85 12.06
C ALA A 224 30.12 13.05 12.45
N VAL A 225 29.67 13.11 13.70
CA VAL A 225 28.81 14.20 14.21
C VAL A 225 29.42 14.76 15.49
N GLU A 226 29.83 16.03 15.44
CA GLU A 226 30.37 16.73 16.59
C GLU A 226 29.28 17.11 17.60
N PRO A 227 29.58 17.08 18.92
CA PRO A 227 28.66 17.58 19.94
C PRO A 227 28.29 19.04 19.70
N GLY A 228 26.99 19.33 19.63
CA GLY A 228 26.46 20.69 19.44
C GLY A 228 26.41 21.18 17.99
N ALA A 229 26.93 20.41 17.03
CA ALA A 229 26.78 20.71 15.62
C ALA A 229 25.34 20.46 15.12
N ALA A 230 25.03 21.00 13.94
CA ALA A 230 23.79 20.67 13.24
C ALA A 230 23.75 19.16 12.96
N ARG A 231 22.60 18.54 13.25
CA ARG A 231 22.42 17.10 13.10
C ARG A 231 22.14 16.76 11.64
N PRO A 232 22.98 15.94 10.99
CA PRO A 232 22.68 15.51 9.64
C PRO A 232 21.45 14.59 9.64
N VAL A 233 20.77 14.55 8.49
CA VAL A 233 19.58 13.73 8.28
C VAL A 233 19.76 12.88 7.03
N SER A 234 19.50 11.58 7.14
CA SER A 234 19.40 10.68 5.98
C SER A 234 17.95 10.32 5.74
N VAL A 235 17.47 10.53 4.51
CA VAL A 235 16.10 10.21 4.12
C VAL A 235 16.01 8.74 3.73
N LEU A 236 15.00 8.04 4.23
CA LEU A 236 14.73 6.66 3.81
C LEU A 236 14.13 6.65 2.39
N PRO A 237 14.34 5.58 1.61
CA PRO A 237 13.72 5.47 0.29
C PRO A 237 12.20 5.65 0.37
N ALA A 238 11.58 6.34 -0.60
CA ALA A 238 10.12 6.52 -0.62
C ALA A 238 9.35 5.20 -0.81
N GLU A 239 10.03 4.15 -1.26
CA GLU A 239 9.47 2.86 -1.67
C GLU A 239 9.46 1.79 -0.57
N LEU A 240 9.50 2.19 0.71
CA LEU A 240 9.41 1.26 1.86
C LEU A 240 8.07 0.56 2.01
#